data_AF-A0A4V6QYT4-F1
#
_entry.id   AF-A0A4V6QYT4-F1
#
_cell.length_a   1.000
_cell.length_b   1.000
_cell.length_c   1.000
_cell.angle_alpha   90.00
_cell.angle_beta   90.00
_cell.angle_gamma   90.00
#
_symmetry.space_group_name_H-M   'P 1'
#
loop_
_entity.id
_entity.type
_entity.pdbx_description
1 polymer ?
#
loop_
_entity_poly.entity_id
_entity_poly.type
_entity_poly.pdbx_seq_one_letter_code
_entity_poly.pdbx_strand_id
1 'polypeptide(L)'
;DVAFRLGIIEDSSLRMRGIMECERVLVAAPKYLEARGEPAEPQELIGKKHDCLRLRYAGAREYVWTLQTPAGPQKFEVHGPYDTDDGDVLTGWAL
;
A
#
# COMPACT_ATOMS: atom_id res chain seq x y z
N ASP A 1 -22.11 -8.13 -19.47
CA ASP A 1 -21.02 -7.27 -18.96
C ASP A 1 -20.24 -7.96 -17.87
N VAL A 2 -18.98 -7.55 -17.67
CA VAL A 2 -18.08 -8.07 -16.64
C VAL A 2 -17.26 -6.91 -16.07
N ALA A 3 -16.95 -6.97 -14.78
CA ALA A 3 -16.06 -6.03 -14.12
C ALA A 3 -15.05 -6.78 -13.26
N PHE A 4 -13.82 -6.27 -13.22
CA PHE A 4 -12.77 -6.76 -12.32
C PHE A 4 -12.75 -5.87 -11.08
N ARG A 5 -12.67 -6.48 -9.90
CA ARG A 5 -12.55 -5.77 -8.63
C ARG A 5 -11.47 -6.40 -7.76
N LEU A 6 -10.69 -5.53 -7.11
CA LEU A 6 -9.67 -5.90 -6.14
C LEU A 6 -10.10 -5.39 -4.77
N GLY A 7 -10.01 -6.25 -3.75
CA GLY A 7 -10.32 -5.92 -2.36
C GLY A 7 -11.46 -6.73 -1.78
N ILE A 8 -11.90 -6.34 -0.58
CA ILE A 8 -13.05 -6.95 0.08
C ILE A 8 -14.31 -6.52 -0.68
N ILE A 9 -15.00 -7.48 -1.29
CA ILE A 9 -16.22 -7.22 -2.02
C ILE A 9 -17.39 -7.46 -1.08
N GLU A 10 -18.21 -6.43 -0.86
CA GLU A 10 -19.45 -6.53 -0.10
C GLU A 10 -20.46 -7.41 -0.83
N ASP A 11 -21.42 -7.95 -0.08
CA ASP A 11 -22.42 -8.86 -0.63
C ASP A 11 -23.23 -8.20 -1.75
N SER A 12 -23.49 -8.94 -2.82
CA SER A 12 -24.08 -8.43 -4.06
C SER A 12 -24.93 -9.50 -4.74
N SER A 13 -25.96 -9.08 -5.48
CA SER A 13 -26.74 -9.99 -6.35
C SER A 13 -25.96 -10.49 -7.58
N LEU A 14 -24.72 -10.02 -7.78
CA LEU A 14 -23.84 -10.45 -8.86
C LEU A 14 -23.20 -11.81 -8.56
N ARG A 15 -23.08 -12.66 -9.59
CA ARG A 15 -22.23 -13.86 -9.51
C ARG A 15 -20.76 -13.46 -9.55
N MET A 16 -20.01 -13.82 -8.52
CA MET A 16 -18.58 -13.57 -8.41
C MET A 16 -17.78 -14.85 -8.66
N ARG A 17 -16.61 -14.70 -9.29
CA ARG A 17 -15.63 -15.78 -9.47
C ARG A 17 -14.27 -15.27 -9.02
N GLY A 18 -13.66 -15.98 -8.05
CA GLY A 18 -12.28 -15.73 -7.67
C GLY A 18 -11.34 -16.01 -8.84
N ILE A 19 -10.36 -15.11 -9.03
CA ILE A 19 -9.37 -15.22 -10.11
C ILE A 19 -8.00 -15.54 -9.51
N MET A 20 -7.54 -14.71 -8.58
CA MET A 20 -6.28 -14.88 -7.87
C MET A 20 -6.26 -14.07 -6.57
N GLU A 21 -5.27 -14.36 -5.74
CA GLU A 21 -4.88 -13.51 -4.61
C GLU A 21 -3.77 -12.56 -5.07
N CYS A 22 -3.88 -11.28 -4.73
CA CYS A 22 -2.88 -10.26 -5.04
C CYS A 22 -2.24 -9.77 -3.75
N GLU A 23 -1.02 -10.22 -3.48
CA GLU A 23 -0.26 -9.77 -2.31
C GLU A 23 0.18 -8.30 -2.48
N ARG A 24 0.09 -7.54 -1.38
CA ARG A 24 0.67 -6.19 -1.32
C ARG A 24 2.08 -6.29 -0.74
N VAL A 25 3.05 -5.74 -1.45
CA VAL A 25 4.46 -5.70 -1.04
C VAL A 25 4.93 -4.27 -0.84
N LEU A 26 5.92 -4.08 0.04
CA LEU A 26 6.62 -2.82 0.17
C LEU A 26 7.72 -2.75 -0.88
N VAL A 27 7.81 -1.61 -1.56
CA VAL A 27 8.81 -1.33 -2.59
C VAL A 27 9.25 0.11 -2.47
N ALA A 28 10.47 0.38 -2.94
CA ALA A 28 11.04 1.71 -3.06
C ALA A 28 12.04 1.74 -4.21
N ALA A 29 12.27 2.93 -4.78
CA ALA A 29 13.28 3.10 -5.81
C ALA A 29 14.68 2.74 -5.25
N PRO A 30 15.54 2.04 -5.99
CA PRO A 30 16.90 1.73 -5.53
C PRO A 30 17.68 2.98 -5.11
N LYS A 31 17.63 4.04 -5.93
CA LYS A 31 18.23 5.36 -5.63
C LYS A 31 17.74 5.99 -4.32
N TYR A 32 16.48 5.70 -3.93
CA TYR A 32 15.90 6.20 -2.70
C TYR A 32 16.49 5.45 -1.49
N LEU A 33 16.57 4.12 -1.59
CA LEU A 33 17.16 3.28 -0.54
C LEU A 33 18.67 3.53 -0.40
N GLU A 34 19.39 3.82 -1.48
CA GLU A 34 20.80 4.25 -1.42
C GLU A 34 20.98 5.55 -0.64
N ALA A 35 20.05 6.50 -0.80
CA ALA A 35 20.12 7.81 -0.14
C ALA A 35 19.58 7.80 1.31
N ARG A 36 18.61 6.96 1.62
CA ARG A 36 17.87 6.95 2.90
C ARG A 36 18.13 5.72 3.76
N GLY A 37 18.76 4.68 3.22
CA GLY A 37 18.88 3.36 3.82
C GLY A 37 17.65 2.48 3.56
N GLU A 38 17.82 1.17 3.77
CA GLU A 38 16.72 0.20 3.77
C GLU A 38 16.15 0.06 5.19
N PRO A 39 14.82 0.15 5.38
CA PRO A 39 14.23 0.02 6.70
C PRO A 39 14.37 -1.40 7.25
N ALA A 40 14.99 -1.54 8.42
CA ALA A 40 15.20 -2.85 9.07
C ALA A 40 13.98 -3.33 9.87
N GLU A 41 13.13 -2.41 10.30
CA GLU A 41 11.90 -2.69 11.05
C GLU A 41 10.76 -1.76 10.62
N PRO A 42 9.49 -2.19 10.72
CA PRO A 42 8.32 -1.39 10.33
C PRO A 42 8.26 0.01 10.98
N GLN A 43 8.78 0.15 12.19
CA GLN A 43 8.85 1.42 12.94
C GLN A 43 9.73 2.46 12.24
N GLU A 44 10.64 2.05 11.37
CA GLU A 44 11.47 2.97 10.61
C GLU A 44 10.70 3.67 9.49
N LEU A 45 9.51 3.17 9.11
CA LEU A 45 8.65 3.82 8.12
C LEU A 45 7.93 5.05 8.70
N ILE A 46 7.83 5.17 10.02
CA ILE A 46 7.15 6.27 10.71
C ILE A 46 8.15 7.33 11.22
N GLY A 47 7.66 8.53 11.57
CA GLY A 47 8.48 9.53 12.27
C GLY A 47 9.49 10.32 11.42
N LYS A 48 9.25 10.47 10.10
CA LYS A 48 10.10 11.18 9.12
C LYS A 48 11.34 10.42 8.62
N LYS A 49 11.48 9.13 8.95
CA LYS A 49 12.63 8.34 8.50
C LYS A 49 12.48 7.87 7.05
N HIS A 50 11.25 7.61 6.59
CA HIS A 50 10.96 7.37 5.17
C HIS A 50 9.76 8.16 4.64
N ASP A 51 9.78 8.40 3.33
CA ASP A 51 8.81 9.15 2.53
C ASP A 51 7.82 8.14 1.94
N CYS A 52 6.74 7.84 2.65
CA CYS A 52 5.80 6.80 2.25
C CYS A 52 4.76 7.34 1.26
N LEU A 53 4.78 6.82 0.02
CA LEU A 53 3.83 7.18 -1.03
C LEU A 53 2.50 6.45 -0.84
N ARG A 54 1.37 7.16 -0.87
CA ARG A 54 0.06 6.58 -0.49
C ARG A 54 -0.91 6.54 -1.66
N LEU A 55 -1.48 5.36 -1.92
CA LEU A 55 -2.61 5.18 -2.84
C LEU A 55 -3.94 5.39 -2.10
N ARG A 56 -4.73 6.37 -2.51
CA ARG A 56 -6.02 6.75 -1.94
C ARG A 56 -7.13 6.42 -2.91
N TYR A 57 -8.18 5.73 -2.51
CA TYR A 57 -9.34 5.53 -3.38
C TYR A 57 -10.62 5.63 -2.56
N ALA A 58 -11.75 5.88 -3.23
CA ALA A 58 -13.04 5.97 -2.57
C ALA A 58 -13.34 4.66 -1.82
N GLY A 59 -13.51 4.74 -0.50
CA GLY A 59 -13.69 3.58 0.39
C GLY A 59 -12.42 3.15 1.14
N ALA A 60 -11.24 3.68 0.82
CA ALA A 60 -10.04 3.50 1.64
C ALA A 60 -10.22 4.25 2.97
N ARG A 61 -10.58 3.51 4.03
CA ARG A 61 -10.92 4.08 5.34
C ARG A 61 -9.71 4.46 6.20
N GLU A 62 -8.50 4.06 5.83
CA GLU A 62 -7.34 4.20 6.72
C GLU A 62 -6.13 4.83 6.01
N TYR A 63 -5.58 5.87 6.64
CA TYR A 63 -4.27 6.46 6.34
C TYR A 63 -3.12 5.59 6.88
N VAL A 64 -3.36 4.28 6.97
CA VAL A 64 -2.58 3.36 7.79
C VAL A 64 -2.15 2.19 6.93
N TRP A 65 -0.86 1.90 6.92
CA TRP A 65 -0.35 0.66 6.36
C TRP A 65 -0.52 -0.44 7.39
N THR A 66 -1.13 -1.55 7.00
CA THR A 66 -1.15 -2.77 7.80
C THR A 66 -0.01 -3.66 7.34
N LEU A 67 0.99 -3.87 8.18
CA LEU A 67 2.16 -4.68 7.89
C LEU A 67 2.12 -5.96 8.72
N GLN A 68 2.58 -7.06 8.14
CA GLN A 68 2.79 -8.31 8.87
C GLN A 68 4.04 -8.16 9.73
N THR A 69 3.91 -8.34 11.04
CA THR A 69 5.04 -8.33 11.98
C THR A 69 5.10 -9.66 12.74
N PRO A 70 6.18 -9.94 13.49
CA PRO A 70 6.26 -11.16 14.31
C PRO A 70 5.12 -11.28 15.36
N ALA A 71 4.49 -10.17 15.73
CA ALA A 71 3.34 -10.14 16.64
C ALA A 71 1.98 -10.20 15.91
N GLY A 72 1.98 -10.38 14.58
CA GLY A 72 0.80 -10.36 13.72
C GLY A 72 0.63 -9.05 12.94
N PRO A 73 -0.52 -8.85 12.27
CA PRO A 73 -0.79 -7.62 11.53
C PRO A 73 -0.82 -6.40 12.46
N GLN A 74 0.00 -5.39 12.15
CA GLN A 74 0.07 -4.15 12.91
C GLN A 74 -0.12 -2.94 11.99
N LYS A 75 -0.68 -1.89 12.58
CA LYS A 75 -1.09 -0.65 11.91
C LYS A 75 -0.01 0.43 12.09
N PHE A 76 0.43 1.02 10.98
CA PHE A 76 1.44 2.08 10.93
C PHE A 76 0.88 3.31 10.22
N GLU A 77 0.79 4.42 10.93
CA GLU A 77 0.42 5.73 10.38
C GLU A 77 1.62 6.33 9.64
N VAL A 78 1.75 5.95 8.38
CA VAL A 78 2.86 6.42 7.53
C VAL A 78 2.57 7.79 6.94
N HIS A 79 3.64 8.55 6.72
CA HIS A 79 3.58 9.88 6.13
C HIS A 79 4.56 9.98 4.96
N GLY A 80 4.25 10.86 4.01
CA GLY A 80 5.10 11.11 2.86
C GLY A 80 4.65 12.35 2.10
N PRO A 81 5.44 12.77 1.11
CA PRO A 81 5.24 14.02 0.41
C PRO A 81 4.04 14.00 -0.54
N TYR A 82 3.62 12.82 -0.99
CA TYR A 82 2.60 12.68 -2.03
C TYR A 82 1.59 11.56 -1.75
N ASP A 83 0.37 11.78 -2.21
CA ASP A 83 -0.68 10.78 -2.34
C ASP A 83 -1.38 10.92 -3.69
N THR A 84 -1.88 9.81 -4.22
CA THR A 84 -2.59 9.74 -5.50
C THR A 84 -3.67 8.66 -5.42
N ASP A 85 -4.68 8.74 -6.28
CA ASP A 85 -5.68 7.70 -6.49
C ASP A 85 -5.43 6.81 -7.70
N ASP A 86 -4.29 7.01 -8.37
CA ASP A 86 -3.89 6.28 -9.57
C ASP A 86 -2.64 5.42 -9.30
N GLY A 87 -2.73 4.13 -9.60
CA GLY A 87 -1.65 3.16 -9.38
C GLY A 87 -0.44 3.37 -10.30
N ASP A 88 -0.65 3.85 -11.53
CA ASP A 88 0.43 4.10 -12.48
C ASP A 88 1.23 5.35 -12.06
N VAL A 89 0.52 6.38 -11.58
CA VAL A 89 1.16 7.57 -10.99
C VAL A 89 1.98 7.21 -9.76
N LEU A 90 1.41 6.41 -8.84
CA LEU A 90 2.11 5.95 -7.64
C LEU A 90 3.39 5.18 -7.99
N THR A 91 3.28 4.26 -8.96
CA THR A 91 4.40 3.45 -9.44
C THR A 91 5.46 4.35 -10.06
N GLY A 92 5.08 5.34 -10.87
CA GLY A 92 6.01 6.28 -11.48
C GLY A 92 6.85 7.08 -10.46
N TRP A 93 6.30 7.40 -9.29
CA TRP A 93 7.05 8.04 -8.19
C TRP A 93 8.03 7.10 -7.48
N ALA A 94 7.81 5.79 -7.55
CA ALA A 94 8.59 4.76 -6.86
C ALA A 94 9.72 4.16 -7.73
N LEU A 95 9.94 4.67 -8.95
CA LEU A 95 11.01 4.27 -9.88
C LEU A 95 12.16 5.28 -9.92
#